data_AF-A0A6J4KZ98-F1
#
_entry.id   AF-A0A6J4KZ98-F1
#
_cell.length_a   1.000
_cell.length_b   1.000
_cell.length_c   1.000
_cell.angle_alpha   90.00
_cell.angle_beta   90.00
_cell.angle_gamma   90.00
#
_symmetry.space_group_name_H-M   'P 1'
#
loop_
_entity.id
_entity.type
_entity.pdbx_description
1 polymer ?
#
loop_
_entity_poly.entity_id
_entity_poly.type
_entity_poly.pdbx_seq_one_letter_code
_entity_poly.pdbx_strand_id
1 'polypeptide(L)' 'MSRAGECLDNAMAESFFATLKAELVDTRTWPTRAAACQAIFEWLEVWYNRQRRHSALAYRT' A
#
# COMPACT_ATOMS: atom_id res chain seq x y z
N MET A 1 0.67 20.24 12.61
CA MET A 1 1.74 19.25 12.79
C MET A 1 1.14 18.10 13.59
N SER A 2 0.81 16.99 12.94
CA SER A 2 0.39 15.77 13.65
C SER A 2 1.61 15.21 14.39
N ARG A 3 1.42 14.85 15.66
CA ARG A 3 2.46 14.33 16.55
C ARG A 3 2.35 12.80 16.54
N ALA A 4 3.47 12.12 16.33
CA ALA A 4 3.50 10.65 16.36
C ALA A 4 2.95 10.13 17.69
N GLY A 5 1.90 9.29 17.64
CA GLY A 5 1.29 8.65 18.81
C GLY A 5 -0.07 9.22 19.26
N GLU A 6 -0.68 10.15 18.53
CA GLU A 6 -2.08 10.51 18.80
C GLU A 6 -3.04 9.46 18.22
N CYS A 7 -4.09 9.08 18.94
CA CYS A 7 -5.12 8.16 18.41
C CYS A 7 -5.92 8.74 17.23
N LEU A 8 -5.72 10.02 16.93
CA LEU A 8 -6.22 10.73 15.76
C LEU A 8 -5.21 10.75 14.60
N ASP A 9 -4.01 10.20 14.81
CA ASP A 9 -2.95 10.16 13.82
C ASP A 9 -3.21 9.03 12.83
N ASN A 10 -3.39 9.42 11.57
CA ASN A 10 -3.66 8.49 10.48
C ASN A 10 -2.38 7.83 9.95
N ALA A 11 -1.31 7.75 10.76
CA ALA A 11 0.01 7.28 10.35
C ALA A 11 -0.02 5.91 9.67
N MET A 12 -0.91 5.01 10.10
CA MET A 12 -1.07 3.69 9.46
C MET A 12 -1.57 3.81 8.02
N ALA A 13 -2.57 4.65 7.76
CA ALA A 13 -3.06 4.85 6.41
C ALA A 13 -2.09 5.72 5.59
N GLU A 14 -1.44 6.71 6.20
CA GLU A 14 -0.41 7.50 5.53
C GLU A 14 0.76 6.63 5.06
N SER A 15 1.23 5.71 5.90
CA SER A 15 2.28 4.73 5.54
C SER A 15 1.81 3.78 4.42
N PHE A 16 0.55 3.34 4.47
CA PHE A 16 -0.05 2.55 3.40
C PHE A 16 -0.05 3.31 2.07
N PHE A 17 -0.58 4.55 2.06
CA PHE A 17 -0.65 5.36 0.84
C PHE A 17 0.72 5.80 0.34
N ALA A 18 1.68 6.05 1.24
CA ALA A 18 3.06 6.31 0.86
C ALA A 18 3.68 5.12 0.13
N THR A 19 3.47 3.90 0.63
CA THR A 19 3.96 2.69 -0.05
C THR A 19 3.28 2.50 -1.41
N LEU A 20 1.94 2.61 -1.46
CA LEU A 20 1.17 2.45 -2.69
C LEU A 20 1.68 3.41 -3.77
N LYS A 21 1.96 4.66 -3.40
CA LYS A 21 2.48 5.65 -4.34
C LYS A 21 3.87 5.28 -4.83
N ALA A 22 4.79 5.01 -3.91
CA ALA A 22 6.18 4.71 -4.23
C ALA A 22 6.35 3.46 -5.11
N GLU A 23 5.55 2.42 -4.90
CA GLU A 23 5.71 1.14 -5.60
C GLU A 23 4.87 1.03 -6.87
N LEU A 24 3.72 1.70 -6.93
CA LEU A 24 2.76 1.53 -8.03
C LEU A 24 2.45 2.82 -8.78
N VAL A 25 2.13 3.90 -8.08
CA VAL A 25 1.60 5.12 -8.73
C VAL A 25 2.72 5.91 -9.41
N ASP A 26 3.87 6.08 -8.74
CA ASP A 26 5.01 6.84 -9.24
C ASP A 26 5.91 6.05 -10.21
N THR A 27 5.73 4.74 -10.32
CA THR A 27 6.58 3.88 -11.18
C THR A 27 6.17 3.89 -12.64
N ARG A 28 4.94 4.33 -12.97
CA ARG A 28 4.44 4.39 -14.35
C ARG A 28 3.37 5.46 -14.55
N THR A 29 3.27 5.95 -15.78
CA THR A 29 2.18 6.83 -16.21
C THR A 29 0.92 6.03 -16.54
N TRP A 30 -0.23 6.56 -16.14
CA TRP A 30 -1.52 5.89 -16.30
C TRP A 30 -2.33 6.54 -17.41
N PRO A 31 -2.71 5.80 -18.46
CA PRO A 31 -3.46 6.38 -19.58
C PRO A 31 -4.90 6.71 -19.20
N THR A 32 -5.48 5.99 -18.23
CA THR A 32 -6.84 6.22 -17.75
C THR A 32 -6.95 5.97 -16.25
N ARG A 33 -7.92 6.62 -15.61
CA ARG A 33 -8.27 6.36 -14.21
C ARG A 33 -8.69 4.91 -13.98
N ALA A 34 -9.39 4.30 -14.94
CA ALA A 34 -9.80 2.91 -14.86
C ALA A 34 -8.60 1.95 -14.81
N ALA A 35 -7.58 2.19 -15.64
CA ALA A 35 -6.35 1.40 -15.63
C ALA A 35 -5.61 1.52 -14.28
N ALA A 36 -5.52 2.73 -13.72
CA ALA A 36 -4.95 2.94 -12.40
C ALA A 36 -5.74 2.19 -11.31
N CYS A 37 -7.08 2.25 -11.33
CA CYS A 37 -7.93 1.53 -10.38
C CYS A 37 -7.75 0.01 -10.46
N GLN A 38 -7.71 -0.57 -11.67
CA GLN A 38 -7.49 -2.02 -11.81
C GLN A 38 -6.13 -2.45 -11.28
N ALA A 39 -5.08 -1.68 -11.54
CA ALA A 39 -3.76 -2.02 -11.05
C ALA A 39 -3.60 -1.82 -9.55
N ILE A 40 -4.27 -0.83 -8.95
CA ILE A 40 -4.33 -0.69 -7.48
C ILE A 40 -5.02 -1.92 -6.88
N PHE A 41 -6.11 -2.38 -7.50
CA PHE A 41 -6.82 -3.58 -7.06
C PHE A 41 -5.94 -4.83 -7.13
N GLU A 42 -5.26 -5.05 -8.26
CA GLU A 42 -4.31 -6.15 -8.44
C GLU A 42 -3.17 -6.09 -7.42
N TRP A 43 -2.56 -4.92 -7.22
CA TRP A 43 -1.49 -4.73 -6.24
C TRP A 43 -1.99 -5.00 -4.80
N LEU A 44 -3.22 -4.60 -4.48
CA LEU A 44 -3.82 -4.84 -3.16
C LEU A 44 -4.05 -6.35 -2.90
N GLU A 45 -4.65 -7.07 -3.85
CA GLU A 45 -4.98 -8.48 -3.69
C GLU A 45 -3.76 -9.41 -3.81
N VAL A 46 -2.94 -9.19 -4.83
CA VAL A 46 -1.88 -10.13 -5.22
C VAL A 46 -0.59 -9.88 -4.44
N TRP A 47 -0.29 -8.62 -4.09
CA TRP A 47 0.98 -8.25 -3.48
C TRP A 47 0.83 -7.84 -2.02
N TYR A 48 0.01 -6.83 -1.72
CA TYR A 48 -0.13 -6.29 -0.37
C TYR A 48 -0.74 -7.31 0.61
N ASN A 49 -1.87 -7.93 0.26
CA ASN A 49 -2.53 -8.91 1.12
C ASN A 49 -1.80 -10.25 1.17
N ARG A 50 -1.19 -10.70 0.06
CA ARG A 50 -0.56 -12.02 -0.01
C ARG A 50 0.87 -12.06 0.52
N GLN A 51 1.69 -11.05 0.21
CA GLN A 51 3.11 -11.05 0.57
C GLN A 51 3.38 -10.19 1.81
N ARG A 52 2.80 -8.99 1.90
CA ARG A 52 3.17 -8.05 2.98
C ARG A 52 2.53 -8.39 4.32
N ARG A 53 1.22 -8.73 4.36
CA ARG A 53 0.56 -9.20 5.60
C ARG A 53 1.17 -10.48 6.17
N HIS A 54 1.72 -11.33 5.32
CA HIS A 54 2.34 -12.59 5.73
C HIS A 54 3.88 -12.52 5.85
N SER A 55 4.50 -11.38 5.52
CA SER A 55 5.96 -11.20 5.63
C SER A 55 6.46 -11.29 7.07
N ALA A 56 5.66 -10.84 8.04
CA ALA A 56 5.96 -10.95 9.47
C ALA A 56 5.67 -12.36 10.05
N LEU A 57 4.93 -13.20 9.32
CA LEU A 57 4.53 -14.51 9.80
C LEU A 57 5.62 -15.58 9.65
N ALA A 58 6.76 -15.25 9.02
CA ALA A 58 7.97 -16.07 8.91
C ALA A 58 7.66 -17.56 9.11
N TYR A 59 6.93 -18.18 8.16
CA TYR A 59 6.57 -19.59 8.23
C TYR A 59 7.87 -20.40 8.26
N ARG A 60 8.40 -20.61 9.47
CA ARG A 60 9.45 -21.59 9.75
C ARG A 60 8.82 -22.94 9.46
N THR A 61 9.25 -23.54 8.37
CA THR A 61 9.09 -24.98 8.15
C THR A 61 10.06 -25.69 9.09
#